data_AF-A0A842VJA5-F1
#
_entry.id   AF-A0A842VJA5-F1
#
_cell.length_a   1.000
_cell.length_b   1.000
_cell.length_c   1.000
_cell.angle_alpha   90.00
_cell.angle_beta   90.00
_cell.angle_gamma   90.00
#
_symmetry.space_group_name_H-M   'P 1'
#
loop_
_entity.id
_entity.type
_entity.pdbx_description
1 polymer ?
#
loop_
_entity_poly.entity_id
_entity_poly.type
_entity_poly.pdbx_seq_one_letter_code
_entity_poly.pdbx_strand_id
1 'polypeptide(L)'
;MSDNLEFTAGYILDLWQNNLYEFFCCDCFKGLKKQEMEVIERELKYRSCLYCDKTIDIYEFSKLHDYLKIKELKEMWLNENTLIFCNKICERKYFRDIRIHNQ
;
A
#
# COMPACT_ATOMS: atom_id res chain seq x y z
N MET A 1 35.29 -7.37 1.10
CA MET A 1 35.68 -5.93 1.06
C MET A 1 35.11 -5.33 2.33
N SER A 2 35.93 -4.62 3.11
CA SER A 2 35.60 -4.15 4.46
C SER A 2 34.68 -2.92 4.39
N ASP A 3 33.54 -2.96 5.10
CA ASP A 3 32.52 -1.89 5.19
C ASP A 3 32.92 -0.74 6.14
N ASN A 4 34.21 -0.53 6.38
CA ASN A 4 34.70 0.55 7.22
C ASN A 4 35.03 1.79 6.38
N LEU A 5 34.01 2.35 5.72
CA LEU A 5 34.11 3.68 5.14
C LEU A 5 33.99 4.70 6.28
N GLU A 6 35.15 5.20 6.74
CA GLU A 6 35.19 6.36 7.63
C GLU A 6 34.84 7.62 6.83
N PHE A 7 33.59 8.06 6.95
CA PHE A 7 33.14 9.30 6.34
C PHE A 7 33.63 10.49 7.17
N THR A 8 34.25 11.46 6.52
CA THR A 8 34.65 12.71 7.18
C THR A 8 33.42 13.56 7.49
N ALA A 9 33.51 14.42 8.51
CA ALA A 9 32.42 15.34 8.86
C ALA A 9 31.99 16.24 7.67
N GLY A 10 32.95 16.64 6.83
CA GLY A 10 32.68 17.42 5.62
C GLY A 10 31.87 16.63 4.59
N TYR A 11 32.22 15.37 4.35
CA TYR A 11 31.48 14.50 3.43
C TYR A 11 30.04 14.24 3.90
N ILE A 12 29.83 14.08 5.21
CA ILE A 12 28.49 13.94 5.79
C ILE A 12 27.69 15.23 5.58
N LEU A 13 28.30 16.40 5.79
CA LEU A 13 27.63 17.69 5.60
C LEU A 13 27.21 17.89 4.12
N ASP A 14 28.08 17.54 3.18
CA ASP A 14 27.78 17.62 1.74
C ASP A 14 26.64 16.70 1.33
N LEU A 15 26.53 15.50 1.94
CA LEU A 15 25.39 14.61 1.73
C LEU A 15 24.08 15.19 2.27
N TRP A 16 24.13 15.82 3.45
CA TRP A 16 22.96 16.44 4.09
C TRP A 16 22.46 17.70 3.36
N GLN A 17 23.37 18.43 2.70
CA GLN A 17 23.05 19.63 1.94
C GLN A 17 22.71 19.36 0.47
N ASN A 18 22.73 18.09 0.06
CA ASN A 18 22.42 17.70 -1.30
C ASN A 18 20.91 17.75 -1.55
N ASN A 19 20.47 18.55 -2.51
CA ASN A 19 19.06 18.66 -2.89
C ASN A 19 18.43 17.34 -3.39
N LEU A 20 19.25 16.36 -3.81
CA LEU A 20 18.78 15.01 -4.15
C LEU A 20 18.42 14.17 -2.92
N TYR A 21 18.96 14.53 -1.75
CA TYR A 21 18.70 13.92 -0.46
C TYR A 21 17.94 14.88 0.45
N GLU A 22 17.04 15.70 -0.12
CA GLU A 22 16.08 16.45 0.69
C GLU A 22 15.41 15.47 1.65
N PHE A 23 15.73 15.61 2.94
CA PHE A 23 15.08 14.90 4.02
C PHE A 23 13.64 15.43 4.07
N PHE A 24 12.76 14.84 3.28
CA PHE A 24 11.34 15.10 3.40
C PHE A 24 10.94 14.80 4.84
N CYS A 25 10.36 15.79 5.51
CA CYS A 25 9.88 15.62 6.86
C CYS A 25 8.88 14.45 6.91
N CYS A 26 8.81 13.71 8.02
CA CYS A 26 7.87 12.59 8.16
C CYS A 26 6.43 12.98 7.84
N ASP A 27 6.05 14.23 8.12
CA ASP A 27 4.73 14.78 7.81
C ASP A 27 4.54 15.08 6.33
N CYS A 28 5.61 15.47 5.63
CA CYS A 28 5.67 15.70 4.20
C CYS A 28 5.45 14.38 3.45
N PHE A 29 6.11 13.30 3.89
CA PHE A 29 5.87 11.94 3.36
C PHE A 29 4.47 11.41 3.66
N LYS A 30 3.94 11.64 4.87
CA LYS A 30 2.54 11.28 5.19
C LYS A 30 1.56 12.05 4.32
N GLY A 31 1.84 13.33 4.04
CA GLY A 31 1.05 14.18 3.15
C GLY A 31 1.03 13.66 1.70
N LEU A 32 2.19 13.30 1.16
CA LEU A 32 2.30 12.69 -0.17
C LEU A 32 1.49 11.39 -0.25
N LYS A 33 1.67 10.49 0.74
CA LYS A 33 0.91 9.23 0.82
C LYS A 33 -0.60 9.45 0.86
N LYS A 34 -1.06 10.50 1.57
CA LYS A 34 -2.47 10.87 1.65
C LYS A 34 -3.01 11.37 0.31
N GLN A 35 -2.28 12.26 -0.37
CA GLN A 35 -2.68 12.79 -1.68
C GLN A 35 -2.78 11.70 -2.74
N GLU A 36 -1.83 10.77 -2.74
CA GLU A 36 -1.86 9.61 -3.64
C GLU A 36 -3.08 8.71 -3.37
N MET A 37 -3.42 8.48 -2.10
CA MET A 37 -4.62 7.72 -1.72
C MET A 37 -5.92 8.46 -2.11
N GLU A 38 -5.96 9.79 -2.01
CA GLU A 38 -7.10 10.62 -2.47
C GLU A 38 -7.30 10.56 -3.99
N VAL A 39 -6.23 10.33 -4.77
CA VAL A 39 -6.37 10.07 -6.22
C VAL A 39 -7.07 8.73 -6.44
N ILE A 40 -6.64 7.67 -5.75
CA ILE A 40 -7.24 6.33 -5.87
C ILE A 40 -8.71 6.36 -5.40
N GLU A 41 -9.00 7.03 -4.29
CA GLU A 41 -10.36 7.17 -3.76
C GLU A 41 -11.31 7.87 -4.75
N ARG A 42 -10.82 8.90 -5.45
CA ARG A 42 -11.60 9.62 -6.47
C ARG A 42 -11.92 8.77 -7.68
N GLU A 43 -11.01 7.87 -8.07
CA GLU A 43 -11.23 6.94 -9.19
C GLU A 43 -12.21 5.83 -8.80
N LEU A 44 -12.05 5.22 -7.63
CA LEU A 44 -12.95 4.19 -7.12
C LEU A 44 -13.01 4.23 -5.60
N LYS A 45 -14.09 4.80 -5.08
CA LYS A 45 -14.24 5.04 -3.64
C LYS A 45 -14.51 3.76 -2.85
N TYR A 46 -15.33 2.88 -3.40
CA TYR A 46 -15.83 1.70 -2.69
C TYR A 46 -15.77 0.46 -3.57
N ARG A 47 -15.49 -0.67 -2.95
CA ARG A 47 -15.66 -2.01 -3.53
C ARG A 47 -16.40 -2.91 -2.54
N SER A 48 -17.03 -3.96 -3.05
CA SER A 48 -17.71 -4.95 -2.21
C SER A 48 -16.81 -6.15 -1.93
N CYS A 49 -16.87 -6.64 -0.70
CA CYS A 49 -16.27 -7.92 -0.32
C CYS A 49 -16.89 -9.04 -1.13
N LEU A 50 -16.07 -9.86 -1.79
CA LEU A 50 -16.55 -10.92 -2.66
C LEU A 50 -17.26 -12.06 -1.90
N TYR A 51 -17.07 -12.17 -0.57
CA TYR A 51 -17.67 -13.22 0.25
C TYR A 51 -18.97 -12.79 0.96
N CYS A 52 -19.02 -11.56 1.48
CA CYS A 52 -20.11 -11.11 2.35
C CYS A 52 -20.79 -9.81 1.87
N ASP A 53 -20.40 -9.32 0.70
CA ASP A 53 -20.90 -8.09 0.07
C ASP A 53 -20.72 -6.80 0.90
N LYS A 54 -20.02 -6.87 2.04
CA LYS A 54 -19.68 -5.69 2.85
C LYS A 54 -18.95 -4.68 1.96
N THR A 55 -19.43 -3.44 1.95
CA THR A 55 -18.73 -2.32 1.32
C THR A 55 -17.43 -2.03 2.07
N ILE A 56 -16.35 -1.84 1.31
CA ILE A 56 -15.00 -1.57 1.78
C ILE A 56 -14.53 -0.30 1.06
N ASP A 57 -13.89 0.61 1.77
CA ASP A 57 -13.19 1.74 1.17
C ASP A 57 -11.69 1.45 1.00
N ILE A 58 -11.02 2.28 0.19
CA ILE A 58 -9.60 2.14 -0.10
C ILE A 58 -8.72 2.25 1.15
N TYR A 59 -9.16 2.97 2.18
CA TYR A 59 -8.42 3.13 3.43
C TYR A 59 -8.50 1.87 4.30
N GLU A 60 -9.68 1.26 4.45
CA GLU A 60 -9.87 -0.05 5.08
C GLU A 60 -9.03 -1.11 4.35
N PHE A 61 -9.11 -1.14 3.02
CA PHE A 61 -8.34 -2.08 2.21
C PHE A 61 -6.84 -1.90 2.38
N SER A 62 -6.35 -0.65 2.40
CA SER A 62 -4.93 -0.36 2.56
C SER A 62 -4.37 -0.77 3.93
N LYS A 63 -5.20 -0.73 4.98
CA LYS A 63 -4.80 -1.23 6.31
C LYS A 63 -4.65 -2.75 6.35
N LEU A 64 -5.46 -3.47 5.57
CA LEU A 64 -5.36 -4.93 5.46
C LEU A 64 -4.15 -5.37 4.62
N HIS A 65 -3.67 -4.49 3.74
CA HIS A 65 -2.58 -4.72 2.80
C HIS A 65 -1.47 -3.69 2.99
N ASP A 66 -1.10 -3.43 4.25
CA ASP A 66 -0.09 -2.44 4.64
C ASP A 66 1.32 -2.74 4.12
N TYR A 67 1.55 -3.99 3.72
CA TYR A 67 2.77 -4.46 3.05
C TYR A 67 2.91 -3.99 1.60
N LEU A 68 1.83 -3.49 0.96
CA LEU A 68 1.85 -3.02 -0.42
C LEU A 68 2.31 -1.55 -0.52
N LYS A 69 3.10 -1.26 -1.55
CA LYS A 69 3.37 0.12 -1.99
C LYS A 69 2.13 0.70 -2.66
N ILE A 70 2.01 2.04 -2.66
CA ILE A 70 0.86 2.74 -3.25
C ILE A 70 0.57 2.31 -4.69
N LYS A 71 1.61 2.14 -5.51
CA LYS A 71 1.45 1.71 -6.90
C LYS A 71 0.78 0.32 -7.00
N GLU A 72 1.23 -0.63 -6.20
CA GLU A 72 0.68 -1.99 -6.15
C GLU A 72 -0.76 -1.97 -5.61
N LEU A 73 -1.00 -1.12 -4.60
CA LEU A 73 -2.32 -0.92 -4.01
C LEU A 73 -3.31 -0.33 -5.01
N LYS A 74 -2.86 0.64 -5.82
CA LYS A 74 -3.63 1.23 -6.94
C LYS A 74 -3.96 0.16 -7.99
N GLU A 75 -2.96 -0.59 -8.44
CA GLU A 75 -3.12 -1.64 -9.45
C GLU A 75 -4.11 -2.72 -8.99
N MET A 76 -3.99 -3.17 -7.73
CA MET A 76 -4.92 -4.16 -7.17
C MET A 76 -6.33 -3.60 -7.00
N TRP A 77 -6.46 -2.38 -6.46
CA TRP A 77 -7.76 -1.80 -6.14
C TRP A 77 -8.58 -1.42 -7.37
N LEU A 78 -7.94 -0.85 -8.38
CA LEU A 78 -8.63 -0.41 -9.60
C LEU A 78 -8.83 -1.52 -10.63
N ASN A 79 -8.18 -2.66 -10.46
CA ASN A 79 -8.42 -3.83 -11.30
C ASN A 79 -9.69 -4.57 -10.85
N GLU A 80 -10.71 -4.55 -11.71
CA GLU A 80 -12.01 -5.21 -11.47
C GLU A 80 -11.89 -6.72 -11.31
N ASN A 81 -10.88 -7.35 -11.92
CA ASN A 81 -10.65 -8.80 -11.82
C ASN A 81 -10.00 -9.21 -10.49
N THR A 82 -9.49 -8.25 -9.71
CA THR A 82 -8.91 -8.55 -8.40
C THR A 82 -10.02 -8.95 -7.43
N LEU A 83 -9.84 -10.09 -6.75
CA LEU A 83 -10.72 -10.52 -5.68
C LEU A 83 -10.46 -9.66 -4.43
N ILE A 84 -11.50 -8.99 -3.92
CA ILE A 84 -11.40 -8.11 -2.75
C ILE A 84 -12.16 -8.72 -1.58
N PHE A 85 -11.54 -8.71 -0.40
CA PHE A 85 -12.13 -9.23 0.83
C PHE A 85 -12.01 -8.22 1.96
N CYS A 86 -13.04 -8.13 2.82
CA CYS A 86 -13.03 -7.22 3.96
C CYS A 86 -12.14 -7.67 5.12
N ASN A 87 -11.66 -8.93 5.09
CA ASN A 87 -10.68 -9.49 6.01
C ASN A 87 -10.22 -10.88 5.54
N LYS A 88 -9.16 -11.40 6.19
CA LYS A 88 -8.60 -12.74 5.95
C LYS A 88 -9.59 -13.88 6.23
N ILE A 89 -10.61 -13.66 7.06
CA ILE A 89 -11.61 -14.70 7.35
C ILE A 89 -12.51 -14.90 6.13
N CYS A 90 -12.98 -13.82 5.51
CA CYS A 90 -13.79 -13.86 4.29
C CYS A 90 -13.03 -14.49 3.13
N GLU A 91 -11.76 -14.12 2.95
CA GLU A 91 -10.88 -14.73 1.96
C GLU A 91 -10.77 -16.25 2.14
N ARG A 92 -10.47 -16.71 3.36
CA ARG A 92 -10.35 -18.15 3.66
C ARG A 92 -11.65 -18.91 3.45
N LYS A 93 -12.80 -18.30 3.79
CA LYS A 93 -14.12 -18.90 3.59
C LYS A 93 -14.44 -19.02 2.10
N TYR A 94 -14.23 -17.96 1.34
CA TYR A 94 -14.42 -17.96 -0.12
C TYR A 94 -13.64 -19.09 -0.80
N PHE A 95 -12.34 -19.23 -0.53
CA PHE A 95 -11.53 -20.29 -1.13
C PHE A 95 -11.88 -21.70 -0.62
N ARG A 96 -12.44 -21.82 0.58
CA ARG A 96 -12.95 -23.10 1.09
C ARG A 96 -14.20 -23.51 0.32
N ASP A 97 -15.14 -22.60 0.14
CA ASP A 97 -16.44 -22.88 -0.48
C ASP A 97 -16.26 -23.20 -1.97
N ILE A 98 -15.39 -22.48 -2.68
CA ILE A 98 -15.02 -22.80 -4.07
C ILE A 98 -14.45 -24.21 -4.22
N ARG A 99 -13.63 -24.67 -3.26
CA ARG A 99 -13.07 -26.03 -3.32
C ARG A 99 -14.14 -27.11 -3.17
N ILE A 100 -15.17 -26.84 -2.38
CA ILE A 100 -16.29 -27.78 -2.18
C ILE A 100 -17.15 -27.86 -3.44
N HIS A 101 -17.39 -26.74 -4.13
CA HIS A 101 -18.23 -26.71 -5.33
C HIS A 101 -17.55 -27.25 -6.61
N ASN A 102 -16.23 -27.40 -6.60
CA ASN A 102 -15.46 -27.97 -7.73
C ASN A 102 -15.10 -29.47 -7.52
N GLN A 103 -15.66 -30.13 -6.51
CA GLN A 103 -15.62 -31.58 -6.30
C GLN A 103 -16.96 -32.20 -6.71
#